data_AF-A0A370X4Y8-F1
#
_entry.id   AF-A0A370X4Y8-F1
#
_cell.length_a   1.000
_cell.length_b   1.000
_cell.length_c   1.000
_cell.angle_alpha   90.00
_cell.angle_beta   90.00
_cell.angle_gamma   90.00
#
_symmetry.space_group_name_H-M   'P 1'
#
loop_
_entity.id
_entity.type
_entity.pdbx_description
1 polymer ?
#
loop_
_entity_poly.entity_id
_entity_poly.type
_entity_poly.pdbx_seq_one_letter_code
_entity_poly.pdbx_strand_id
1 'polypeptide(L)'
;MEHGFVVIPKALDASCCERALDAMEAFKRKHQAAVTPNADEFGHLYRVVNTHLAIDSLADAFVESRAALTVADRYFGRPTSLYTTLYYERGSEQGLHRDTPYFCTKPADQYLGMWLALDDVDADNGPLRVVPGSHRLPAIDVEALARELFPHQTEIPAISDVAFSRYQAEVQRLSDEHKLVAEDVHVRRGDVIIWHPSMFHGGAPHHAKERSRRSLVMHVTPRGMPVYQMDVFLQPSKPVPERASWRYYRHRDRSIARFDRIDFGHKYVMPVRRLRWPLF
;
A
#
# COMPACT_ATOMS: atom_id res chain seq x y z
N MET A 1 16.44 4.72 7.19
CA MET A 1 16.29 5.49 5.93
C MET A 1 16.45 6.95 6.29
N GLU A 2 17.41 7.67 5.74
CA GLU A 2 17.68 9.07 6.16
C GLU A 2 16.50 10.00 5.83
N HIS A 3 15.92 9.87 4.65
CA HIS A 3 14.83 10.73 4.19
C HIS A 3 13.44 10.14 4.48
N GLY A 4 13.36 8.95 5.09
CA GLY A 4 12.09 8.23 5.30
C GLY A 4 11.61 7.44 4.09
N PHE A 5 12.32 7.51 2.97
CA PHE A 5 12.12 6.64 1.81
C PHE A 5 13.45 6.35 1.11
N VAL A 6 13.43 5.42 0.17
CA VAL A 6 14.53 5.11 -0.75
C VAL A 6 13.99 4.58 -2.07
N VAL A 7 14.63 4.96 -3.18
CA VAL A 7 14.38 4.37 -4.50
C VAL A 7 15.42 3.30 -4.75
N ILE A 8 14.97 2.09 -5.08
CA ILE A 8 15.82 0.97 -5.47
C ILE A 8 15.67 0.79 -6.98
N PRO A 9 16.63 1.30 -7.78
CA PRO A 9 16.54 1.24 -9.23
C PRO A 9 16.67 -0.21 -9.71
N LYS A 10 15.91 -0.57 -10.74
CA LYS A 10 15.91 -1.91 -11.35
C LYS A 10 15.77 -3.03 -10.31
N ALA A 11 14.94 -2.80 -9.30
CA ALA A 11 14.67 -3.77 -8.25
C ALA A 11 13.99 -5.04 -8.79
N LEU A 12 13.19 -4.89 -9.85
CA LEU A 12 12.57 -5.97 -10.59
C LEU A 12 12.98 -5.90 -12.07
N ASP A 13 13.31 -7.05 -12.65
CA ASP A 13 13.70 -7.14 -14.06
C ASP A 13 12.52 -6.86 -15.01
N ALA A 14 12.82 -6.29 -16.18
CA ALA A 14 11.82 -5.93 -17.18
C ALA A 14 10.93 -7.12 -17.60
N SER A 15 11.52 -8.30 -17.78
CA SER A 15 10.76 -9.51 -18.14
C SER A 15 9.74 -9.90 -17.06
N CYS A 16 10.01 -9.59 -15.80
CA CYS A 16 9.13 -9.90 -14.68
C CYS A 16 8.00 -8.87 -14.60
N CYS A 17 8.28 -7.60 -14.88
CA CYS A 17 7.26 -6.58 -15.11
C CYS A 17 6.32 -6.98 -16.25
N GLU A 18 6.86 -7.43 -17.38
CA GLU A 18 6.08 -7.89 -18.54
C GLU A 18 5.16 -9.07 -18.17
N ARG A 19 5.68 -10.10 -17.49
CA ARG A 19 4.86 -11.24 -17.01
C ARG A 19 3.74 -10.81 -16.06
N ALA A 20 3.99 -9.82 -15.20
CA ALA A 20 2.98 -9.27 -14.31
C ALA A 20 1.88 -8.54 -15.10
N LEU A 21 2.27 -7.71 -16.07
CA LEU A 21 1.36 -6.94 -16.93
C LEU A 21 0.53 -7.84 -17.84
N ASP A 22 1.14 -8.81 -18.51
CA ASP A 22 0.45 -9.76 -19.39
C ASP A 22 -0.59 -10.59 -18.63
N ALA A 23 -0.24 -11.03 -17.41
CA ALA A 23 -1.17 -11.78 -16.57
C ALA A 23 -2.33 -10.91 -16.09
N MET A 24 -2.08 -9.62 -15.82
CA MET A 24 -3.12 -8.67 -15.44
C MET A 24 -4.08 -8.36 -16.61
N GLU A 25 -3.56 -8.22 -17.83
CA GLU A 25 -4.40 -8.08 -19.04
C GLU A 25 -5.21 -9.35 -19.33
N ALA A 26 -4.60 -10.53 -19.18
CA ALA A 26 -5.31 -11.80 -19.28
C ALA A 26 -6.43 -11.91 -18.21
N PHE A 27 -6.15 -11.47 -16.98
CA PHE A 27 -7.13 -11.40 -15.90
C PHE A 27 -8.29 -10.46 -16.26
N LYS A 28 -8.02 -9.24 -16.73
CA LYS A 28 -9.03 -8.25 -17.14
C LYS A 28 -9.94 -8.81 -18.23
N ARG A 29 -9.36 -9.42 -19.26
CA ARG A 29 -10.10 -10.04 -20.37
C ARG A 29 -11.02 -11.19 -19.91
N LYS A 30 -10.57 -12.02 -18.96
CA LYS A 30 -11.38 -13.13 -18.44
C LYS A 30 -12.46 -12.67 -17.47
N HIS A 31 -12.16 -11.65 -16.66
CA HIS A 31 -13.01 -11.22 -15.56
C HIS A 31 -13.63 -9.83 -15.81
N GLN A 32 -14.03 -9.55 -17.06
CA GLN A 32 -14.62 -8.26 -17.47
C GLN A 32 -15.71 -7.78 -16.50
N ALA A 33 -16.67 -8.65 -16.15
CA ALA A 33 -17.75 -8.30 -15.23
C ALA A 33 -17.27 -7.83 -13.84
N ALA A 34 -16.10 -8.30 -13.39
CA ALA A 34 -15.50 -7.90 -12.13
C ALA A 34 -14.59 -6.68 -12.24
N VAL A 35 -14.08 -6.33 -13.43
CA VAL A 35 -13.14 -5.21 -13.61
C VAL A 35 -13.81 -3.96 -14.15
N THR A 36 -14.78 -4.10 -15.05
CA THR A 36 -15.45 -2.96 -15.72
C THR A 36 -16.03 -1.93 -14.73
N PRO A 37 -16.67 -2.31 -13.60
CA PRO A 37 -17.20 -1.31 -12.67
C PRO A 37 -16.12 -0.49 -11.92
N ASN A 38 -14.85 -0.89 -12.03
CA ASN A 38 -13.71 -0.24 -11.39
C ASN A 38 -12.82 0.56 -12.39
N ALA A 39 -12.95 0.27 -13.68
CA ALA A 39 -12.22 0.93 -14.75
C ALA A 39 -12.77 2.35 -15.02
N ASP A 40 -11.93 3.23 -15.55
CA ASP A 40 -12.37 4.50 -16.14
C ASP A 40 -12.65 4.41 -17.64
N GLU A 41 -12.87 5.56 -18.27
CA GLU A 41 -13.16 5.66 -19.71
C GLU A 41 -12.03 5.14 -20.61
N PHE A 42 -10.79 5.08 -20.11
CA PHE A 42 -9.63 4.51 -20.81
C PHE A 42 -9.40 3.04 -20.46
N GLY A 43 -10.22 2.46 -19.59
CA GLY A 43 -10.07 1.08 -19.13
C GLY A 43 -9.04 0.92 -18.01
N HIS A 44 -8.57 2.00 -17.39
CA HIS A 44 -7.59 1.95 -16.31
C HIS A 44 -8.26 1.63 -14.96
N LEU A 45 -7.79 0.56 -14.31
CA LEU A 45 -8.28 0.19 -12.98
C LEU A 45 -7.80 1.13 -11.87
N TYR A 46 -8.70 1.41 -10.92
CA TYR A 46 -8.38 2.09 -9.68
C TYR A 46 -8.29 1.11 -8.52
N ARG A 47 -7.16 1.08 -7.79
CA ARG A 47 -6.95 0.32 -6.54
C ARG A 47 -7.67 -1.05 -6.51
N VAL A 48 -6.96 -2.10 -6.87
CA VAL A 48 -7.44 -3.47 -6.65
C VAL A 48 -6.60 -4.14 -5.58
N VAL A 49 -7.22 -4.45 -4.44
CA VAL A 49 -6.55 -5.00 -3.26
C VAL A 49 -6.40 -6.50 -3.39
N ASN A 50 -5.24 -7.05 -3.02
CA ASN A 50 -4.96 -8.48 -2.96
C ASN A 50 -5.05 -9.24 -4.30
N THR A 51 -4.87 -8.56 -5.44
CA THR A 51 -4.83 -9.23 -6.77
C THR A 51 -3.74 -10.29 -6.89
N HIS A 52 -2.65 -10.19 -6.13
CA HIS A 52 -1.60 -11.21 -6.03
C HIS A 52 -2.10 -12.58 -5.57
N LEU A 53 -3.28 -12.67 -4.93
CA LEU A 53 -3.88 -13.94 -4.52
C LEU A 53 -4.55 -14.69 -5.68
N ALA A 54 -4.85 -14.00 -6.78
CA ALA A 54 -5.40 -14.56 -8.01
C ALA A 54 -4.38 -14.66 -9.14
N ILE A 55 -3.32 -13.85 -9.11
CA ILE A 55 -2.30 -13.73 -10.16
C ILE A 55 -0.92 -13.99 -9.56
N ASP A 56 -0.38 -15.19 -9.80
CA ASP A 56 0.89 -15.61 -9.19
C ASP A 56 2.08 -14.77 -9.67
N SER A 57 2.05 -14.18 -10.88
CA SER A 57 3.12 -13.29 -11.34
C SER A 57 3.22 -11.96 -10.57
N LEU A 58 2.14 -11.52 -9.91
CA LEU A 58 2.19 -10.40 -8.96
C LEU A 58 2.82 -10.82 -7.62
N ALA A 59 2.61 -12.07 -7.19
CA ALA A 59 3.33 -12.63 -6.04
C ALA A 59 4.82 -12.89 -6.38
N ASP A 60 5.11 -13.26 -7.63
CA ASP A 60 6.46 -13.36 -8.16
C ASP A 60 7.18 -12.00 -8.13
N ALA A 61 6.52 -10.92 -8.54
CA ALA A 61 7.08 -9.57 -8.49
C ALA A 61 7.57 -9.18 -7.08
N PHE A 62 6.86 -9.60 -6.02
CA PHE A 62 7.32 -9.42 -4.65
C PHE A 62 8.61 -10.20 -4.34
N VAL A 63 8.62 -11.52 -4.62
CA VAL A 63 9.78 -12.36 -4.28
C VAL A 63 10.99 -12.13 -5.19
N GLU A 64 10.77 -11.66 -6.41
CA GLU A 64 11.84 -11.36 -7.38
C GLU A 64 12.43 -9.95 -7.19
N SER A 65 11.79 -9.06 -6.42
CA SER A 65 12.33 -7.76 -6.03
C SER A 65 13.45 -7.87 -4.98
N ARG A 66 14.51 -8.65 -5.27
CA ARG A 66 15.53 -9.09 -4.30
C ARG A 66 16.29 -7.94 -3.64
N ALA A 67 16.64 -6.92 -4.41
CA ALA A 67 17.34 -5.75 -3.87
C ALA A 67 16.46 -4.99 -2.87
N ALA A 68 15.18 -4.78 -3.20
CA ALA A 68 14.23 -4.12 -2.31
C ALA A 68 13.94 -4.95 -1.05
N LEU A 69 13.80 -6.28 -1.21
CA LEU A 69 13.67 -7.20 -0.08
C LEU A 69 14.88 -7.20 0.85
N THR A 70 16.09 -7.01 0.33
CA THR A 70 17.30 -6.91 1.17
C THR A 70 17.23 -5.69 2.08
N VAL A 71 16.71 -4.56 1.58
CA VAL A 71 16.50 -3.35 2.38
C VAL A 71 15.42 -3.58 3.45
N ALA A 72 14.29 -4.19 3.07
CA ALA A 72 13.22 -4.50 4.01
C ALA A 72 13.65 -5.49 5.10
N ASP A 73 14.35 -6.57 4.73
CA ASP A 73 14.88 -7.56 5.67
C ASP A 73 15.87 -6.93 6.67
N ARG A 74 16.72 -6.02 6.19
CA ARG A 74 17.65 -5.28 7.04
C ARG A 74 16.92 -4.32 7.99
N TYR A 75 15.87 -3.65 7.52
CA TYR A 75 15.05 -2.77 8.34
C TYR A 75 14.38 -3.53 9.48
N PHE A 76 13.80 -4.70 9.20
CA PHE A 76 13.14 -5.52 10.22
C PHE A 76 14.09 -6.39 11.06
N GLY A 77 15.34 -6.56 10.61
CA GLY A 77 16.31 -7.50 11.19
C GLY A 77 15.91 -8.98 11.04
N ARG A 78 14.98 -9.29 10.12
CA ARG A 78 14.43 -10.64 9.89
C ARG A 78 13.75 -10.71 8.52
N PRO A 79 13.49 -11.92 7.97
CA PRO A 79 12.84 -12.07 6.68
C PRO A 79 11.46 -11.41 6.60
N THR A 80 11.28 -10.61 5.56
CA THR A 80 10.06 -9.89 5.20
C THR A 80 8.99 -10.85 4.67
N SER A 81 7.74 -10.58 5.00
CA SER A 81 6.55 -11.22 4.43
C SER A 81 5.64 -10.19 3.76
N LEU A 82 4.88 -10.64 2.76
CA LEU A 82 3.87 -9.80 2.11
C LEU A 82 2.57 -9.86 2.91
N TYR A 83 2.09 -8.71 3.36
CA TYR A 83 0.79 -8.59 4.02
C TYR A 83 -0.31 -8.39 2.98
N THR A 84 -0.30 -7.29 2.24
CA THR A 84 -1.34 -7.02 1.23
C THR A 84 -0.74 -6.30 0.03
N THR A 85 -1.44 -6.33 -1.10
CA THR A 85 -1.09 -5.51 -2.27
C THR A 85 -2.20 -4.59 -2.69
N LEU A 86 -1.85 -3.48 -3.31
CA LEU A 86 -2.77 -2.60 -4.03
C LEU A 86 -2.24 -2.44 -5.47
N TYR A 87 -2.96 -2.98 -6.45
CA TYR A 87 -2.66 -2.76 -7.86
C TYR A 87 -3.39 -1.52 -8.38
N TYR A 88 -2.70 -0.70 -9.18
CA TYR A 88 -3.27 0.49 -9.82
C TYR A 88 -2.86 0.52 -11.29
N GLU A 89 -3.70 1.13 -12.13
CA GLU A 89 -3.33 1.50 -13.51
C GLU A 89 -3.35 3.02 -13.74
N ARG A 90 -3.69 3.79 -12.70
CA ARG A 90 -3.72 5.25 -12.70
C ARG A 90 -3.32 5.81 -11.33
N GLY A 91 -2.82 7.05 -11.30
CA GLY A 91 -2.59 7.86 -10.10
C GLY A 91 -3.70 7.74 -9.06
N SER A 92 -3.37 7.66 -7.76
CA SER A 92 -4.40 7.75 -6.71
C SER A 92 -4.90 9.17 -6.47
N GLU A 93 -4.07 10.17 -6.81
CA GLU A 93 -4.28 11.60 -6.55
C GLU A 93 -4.62 11.90 -5.07
N GLN A 94 -4.27 10.98 -4.18
CA GLN A 94 -4.53 11.10 -2.75
C GLN A 94 -3.59 12.16 -2.18
N GLY A 95 -4.13 13.07 -1.37
CA GLY A 95 -3.35 14.06 -0.64
C GLY A 95 -2.28 13.43 0.26
N LEU A 96 -1.42 14.28 0.83
CA LEU A 96 -0.41 13.83 1.78
C LEU A 96 -1.07 13.10 2.95
N HIS A 97 -0.59 11.89 3.23
CA HIS A 97 -1.14 11.02 4.25
C HIS A 97 -0.06 10.10 4.82
N ARG A 98 -0.42 9.39 5.89
CA ARG A 98 0.22 8.16 6.34
C ARG A 98 -0.73 6.99 6.08
N ASP A 99 -0.20 5.77 5.95
CA ASP A 99 -1.08 4.59 5.85
C ASP A 99 -1.82 4.32 7.17
N THR A 100 -1.28 4.77 8.30
CA THR A 100 -2.01 4.90 9.57
C THR A 100 -3.16 5.90 9.41
N PRO A 101 -4.36 5.62 9.95
CA PRO A 101 -4.70 4.51 10.84
C PRO A 101 -5.28 3.24 10.17
N TYR A 102 -5.13 3.06 8.85
CA TYR A 102 -5.52 1.80 8.19
C TYR A 102 -4.52 0.66 8.43
N PHE A 103 -3.24 1.00 8.57
CA PHE A 103 -2.17 0.05 8.80
C PHE A 103 -1.39 0.45 10.06
N CYS A 104 -1.68 -0.22 11.17
CA CYS A 104 -1.03 0.01 12.45
C CYS A 104 -0.39 -1.28 12.96
N THR A 105 0.78 -1.19 13.60
CA THR A 105 1.51 -2.34 14.15
C THR A 105 1.96 -2.06 15.59
N LYS A 106 2.17 -3.13 16.37
CA LYS A 106 2.80 -3.06 17.69
C LYS A 106 3.86 -4.16 17.82
N PRO A 107 5.14 -3.83 18.07
CA PRO A 107 5.72 -2.48 18.16
C PRO A 107 5.43 -1.59 16.96
N ALA A 108 5.43 -0.27 17.16
CA ALA A 108 5.15 0.68 16.08
C ALA A 108 6.18 0.56 14.95
N ASP A 109 5.80 1.04 13.78
CA ASP A 109 6.64 1.11 12.58
C ASP A 109 7.20 -0.25 12.10
N GLN A 110 6.56 -1.36 12.49
CA GLN A 110 6.89 -2.72 12.03
C GLN A 110 6.17 -3.08 10.72
N TYR A 111 6.04 -2.10 9.83
CA TYR A 111 5.63 -2.29 8.45
C TYR A 111 6.48 -1.41 7.52
N LEU A 112 6.49 -1.71 6.22
CA LEU A 112 7.01 -0.82 5.18
C LEU A 112 6.03 -0.85 4.00
N GLY A 113 5.92 0.27 3.30
CA GLY A 113 5.34 0.28 1.96
C GLY A 113 6.44 0.10 0.92
N MET A 114 6.25 -0.83 -0.01
CA MET A 114 7.09 -1.03 -1.18
C MET A 114 6.22 -0.83 -2.42
N TRP A 115 6.50 0.21 -3.20
CA TRP A 115 5.77 0.53 -4.41
C TRP A 115 6.63 0.22 -5.62
N LEU A 116 6.20 -0.72 -6.44
CA LEU A 116 6.86 -1.13 -7.66
C LEU A 116 6.26 -0.39 -8.86
N ALA A 117 7.11 0.26 -9.65
CA ALA A 117 6.74 0.83 -10.93
C ALA A 117 6.60 -0.29 -11.97
N LEU A 118 5.42 -0.45 -12.56
CA LEU A 118 5.22 -1.32 -13.73
C LEU A 118 5.20 -0.52 -15.04
N ASP A 119 5.12 0.80 -14.95
CA ASP A 119 5.38 1.74 -16.04
C ASP A 119 6.51 2.71 -15.66
N ASP A 120 7.05 3.37 -16.67
CA ASP A 120 7.80 4.60 -16.47
C ASP A 120 6.85 5.66 -15.92
N VAL A 121 7.31 6.38 -14.90
CA VAL A 121 6.52 7.39 -14.19
C VAL A 121 7.25 8.72 -14.20
N ASP A 122 6.59 9.70 -14.80
CA ASP A 122 7.05 11.08 -14.94
C ASP A 122 6.00 12.04 -14.36
N ALA A 123 6.18 13.34 -14.57
CA ALA A 123 5.31 14.37 -14.01
C ALA A 123 3.86 14.30 -14.55
N ASP A 124 3.63 13.67 -15.70
CA ASP A 124 2.34 13.75 -16.39
C ASP A 124 1.41 12.58 -16.03
N ASN A 125 1.95 11.41 -15.68
CA ASN A 125 1.14 10.22 -15.40
C ASN A 125 0.85 9.95 -13.91
N GLY A 126 1.17 10.89 -13.01
CA GLY A 126 0.81 10.84 -11.60
C GLY A 126 1.83 10.10 -10.73
N PRO A 127 3.01 10.70 -10.48
CA PRO A 127 4.05 10.14 -9.64
C PRO A 127 3.65 10.03 -8.18
N LEU A 128 4.38 9.21 -7.42
CA LEU A 128 4.31 9.30 -5.96
C LEU A 128 4.90 10.64 -5.51
N ARG A 129 4.20 11.28 -4.58
CA ARG A 129 4.66 12.48 -3.90
C ARG A 129 5.12 12.10 -2.50
N VAL A 130 6.31 12.50 -2.11
CA VAL A 130 6.90 12.17 -0.80
C VAL A 130 7.34 13.43 -0.09
N VAL A 131 7.38 13.41 1.23
CA VAL A 131 7.89 14.53 2.04
C VAL A 131 9.15 14.06 2.77
N PRO A 132 10.36 14.31 2.24
CA PRO A 132 11.59 13.89 2.87
C PRO A 132 11.70 14.37 4.32
N GLY A 133 12.10 13.49 5.23
CA GLY A 133 12.30 13.82 6.65
C GLY A 133 11.03 13.85 7.50
N SER A 134 9.83 13.84 6.91
CA SER A 134 8.54 13.86 7.65
C SER A 134 8.38 12.72 8.67
N HIS A 135 8.99 11.57 8.41
CA HIS A 135 9.03 10.42 9.34
C HIS A 135 9.69 10.69 10.70
N ARG A 136 10.38 11.84 10.87
CA ARG A 136 11.03 12.27 12.12
C ARG A 136 10.21 13.29 12.90
N LEU A 137 9.07 13.73 12.35
CA LEU A 137 8.19 14.66 13.03
C LEU A 137 7.62 14.04 14.32
N PRO A 138 7.21 14.88 15.29
CA PRO A 138 6.52 14.42 16.48
C PRO A 138 5.30 13.56 16.15
N ALA A 139 5.00 12.60 17.03
CA ALA A 139 3.78 11.82 16.91
C ALA A 139 2.54 12.71 17.05
N ILE A 140 1.51 12.42 16.26
CA ILE A 140 0.20 13.04 16.40
C ILE A 140 -0.43 12.56 17.72
N ASP A 141 -1.06 13.46 18.47
CA ASP A 141 -1.76 13.11 19.72
C ASP A 141 -3.07 12.37 19.43
N VAL A 142 -2.94 11.07 19.22
CA VAL A 142 -4.04 10.17 18.88
C VAL A 142 -5.13 10.15 19.96
N GLU A 143 -4.78 10.34 21.23
CA GLU A 143 -5.76 10.36 22.32
C GLU A 143 -6.61 11.62 22.29
N ALA A 144 -6.00 12.78 22.03
CA ALA A 144 -6.75 14.02 21.80
C ALA A 144 -7.67 13.86 20.60
N LEU A 145 -7.19 13.24 19.51
CA LEU A 145 -8.03 13.01 18.34
C LEU A 145 -9.24 12.12 18.67
N ALA A 146 -9.02 11.06 19.44
CA ALA A 146 -10.08 10.14 19.85
C ALA A 146 -11.10 10.82 20.76
N ARG A 147 -10.67 11.63 21.74
CA ARG A 147 -11.58 12.39 22.63
C ARG A 147 -12.46 13.36 21.86
N GLU A 148 -11.94 13.99 20.80
CA GLU A 148 -12.71 14.89 19.95
C GLU A 148 -13.72 14.15 19.06
N LEU A 149 -13.27 13.10 18.37
CA LEU A 149 -14.09 12.38 17.39
C LEU A 149 -15.14 11.47 18.06
N PHE A 150 -14.80 10.95 19.23
CA PHE A 150 -15.55 9.90 19.92
C PHE A 150 -15.73 10.20 21.42
N PRO A 151 -16.25 11.38 21.81
CA PRO A 151 -16.27 11.84 23.21
C PRO A 151 -17.10 10.96 24.15
N HIS A 152 -18.05 10.21 23.61
CA HIS A 152 -19.01 9.40 24.36
C HIS A 152 -19.09 7.95 23.87
N GLN A 153 -18.26 7.55 22.90
CA GLN A 153 -18.33 6.20 22.36
C GLN A 153 -17.43 5.24 23.15
N THR A 154 -17.99 4.10 23.53
CA THR A 154 -17.25 3.00 24.15
C THR A 154 -16.56 2.11 23.12
N GLU A 155 -17.00 2.16 21.87
CA GLU A 155 -16.44 1.39 20.75
C GLU A 155 -16.23 2.28 19.53
N ILE A 156 -15.01 2.25 18.99
CA ILE A 156 -14.65 2.94 17.75
C ILE A 156 -14.73 1.95 16.58
N PRO A 157 -15.31 2.33 15.43
CA PRO A 157 -15.34 1.46 14.25
C PRO A 157 -13.93 1.23 13.69
N ALA A 158 -13.68 0.03 13.16
CA ALA A 158 -12.37 -0.33 12.60
C ALA A 158 -12.01 0.50 11.34
N ILE A 159 -13.02 1.00 10.63
CA ILE A 159 -12.90 1.84 9.44
C ILE A 159 -13.86 3.03 9.60
N SER A 160 -13.35 4.25 9.43
CA SER A 160 -14.13 5.49 9.45
C SER A 160 -13.46 6.56 8.59
N ASP A 161 -14.13 6.98 7.51
CA ASP A 161 -13.62 8.02 6.61
C ASP A 161 -13.46 9.37 7.32
N VAL A 162 -14.34 9.66 8.29
CA VAL A 162 -14.27 10.88 9.10
C VAL A 162 -13.02 10.85 9.97
N ALA A 163 -12.78 9.74 10.69
CA ALA A 163 -11.61 9.61 11.53
C ALA A 163 -10.31 9.58 10.72
N PHE A 164 -10.32 8.91 9.56
CA PHE A 164 -9.20 8.92 8.61
C PHE A 164 -8.88 10.35 8.17
N SER A 165 -9.87 11.06 7.62
CA SER A 165 -9.70 12.41 7.09
C SER A 165 -9.20 13.38 8.14
N ARG A 166 -9.71 13.28 9.37
CA ARG A 166 -9.25 14.13 10.46
C ARG A 166 -7.81 13.80 10.88
N TYR A 167 -7.44 12.52 10.96
CA TYR A 167 -6.04 12.17 11.22
C TYR A 167 -5.11 12.70 10.12
N GLN A 168 -5.51 12.63 8.84
CA GLN A 168 -4.70 13.18 7.75
C GLN A 168 -4.68 14.73 7.73
N ALA A 169 -5.68 15.40 8.29
CA ALA A 169 -5.63 16.85 8.48
C ALA A 169 -4.49 17.25 9.44
N GLU A 170 -4.20 16.45 10.48
CA GLU A 170 -3.03 16.65 11.34
C GLU A 170 -1.71 16.39 10.60
N VAL A 171 -1.68 15.41 9.69
CA VAL A 171 -0.53 15.19 8.80
C VAL A 171 -0.24 16.44 7.96
N GLN A 172 -1.28 17.02 7.34
CA GLN A 172 -1.14 18.25 6.56
C GLN A 172 -0.69 19.43 7.45
N ARG A 173 -1.34 19.62 8.61
CA ARG A 173 -1.00 20.67 9.57
C ARG A 173 0.47 20.61 10.00
N LEU A 174 0.96 19.41 10.32
CA LEU A 174 2.35 19.19 10.71
C LEU A 174 3.32 19.47 9.56
N SER A 175 2.96 19.07 8.33
CA SER A 175 3.75 19.38 7.13
C SER A 175 3.89 20.89 6.93
N ASP A 176 2.79 21.63 7.08
CA ASP A 176 2.74 23.09 6.89
C ASP A 176 3.49 23.81 8.02
N GLU A 177 3.28 23.42 9.27
CA GLU A 177 3.95 23.99 10.45
C GLU A 177 5.48 23.89 10.34
N HIS A 178 5.97 22.74 9.89
CA HIS A 178 7.40 22.49 9.71
C HIS A 178 7.94 22.93 8.35
N LYS A 179 7.08 23.54 7.50
CA LYS A 179 7.42 24.04 6.16
C LYS A 179 8.10 22.97 5.30
N LEU A 180 7.65 21.72 5.42
CA LEU A 180 8.21 20.63 4.64
C LEU A 180 7.73 20.74 3.19
N VAL A 181 8.63 20.44 2.26
CA VAL A 181 8.34 20.47 0.83
C VAL A 181 8.14 19.04 0.34
N ALA A 182 7.06 18.85 -0.40
CA ALA A 182 6.79 17.59 -1.05
C ALA A 182 7.53 17.51 -2.40
N GLU A 183 8.04 16.33 -2.73
CA GLU A 183 8.80 16.05 -3.95
C GLU A 183 8.10 14.95 -4.74
N ASP A 184 8.02 15.12 -6.07
CA ASP A 184 7.50 14.11 -6.98
C ASP A 184 8.64 13.15 -7.36
N VAL A 185 8.39 11.85 -7.17
CA VAL A 185 9.41 10.81 -7.39
C VAL A 185 9.20 10.18 -8.76
N HIS A 186 10.02 10.59 -9.71
CA HIS A 186 10.06 10.00 -11.05
C HIS A 186 10.90 8.72 -11.06
N VAL A 187 10.37 7.66 -11.68
CA VAL A 187 10.97 6.33 -11.67
C VAL A 187 10.78 5.63 -13.00
N ARG A 188 11.61 4.63 -13.27
CA ARG A 188 11.47 3.76 -14.43
C ARG A 188 10.77 2.47 -14.05
N ARG A 189 10.19 1.79 -15.05
CA ARG A 189 9.66 0.44 -14.89
C ARG A 189 10.71 -0.46 -14.21
N GLY A 190 10.26 -1.18 -13.18
CA GLY A 190 11.10 -2.09 -12.38
C GLY A 190 11.75 -1.44 -11.16
N ASP A 191 11.71 -0.12 -11.02
CA ASP A 191 12.15 0.55 -9.80
C ASP A 191 11.17 0.31 -8.66
N VAL A 192 11.69 0.22 -7.42
CA VAL A 192 10.88 0.12 -6.21
C VAL A 192 11.15 1.29 -5.28
N ILE A 193 10.11 2.01 -4.90
CA ILE A 193 10.13 3.02 -3.84
C ILE A 193 9.76 2.32 -2.54
N ILE A 194 10.60 2.42 -1.50
CA ILE A 194 10.28 1.93 -0.15
C ILE A 194 10.10 3.13 0.77
N TRP A 195 9.00 3.20 1.52
CA TRP A 195 8.79 4.23 2.54
C TRP A 195 8.60 3.67 3.94
N HIS A 196 9.05 4.50 4.89
CA HIS A 196 8.84 4.32 6.32
C HIS A 196 7.37 4.61 6.70
N PRO A 197 6.79 3.89 7.68
CA PRO A 197 5.42 4.08 8.17
C PRO A 197 4.99 5.50 8.52
N SER A 198 5.93 6.25 9.10
CA SER A 198 5.69 7.64 9.53
C SER A 198 5.96 8.67 8.41
N MET A 199 6.37 8.26 7.21
CA MET A 199 6.65 9.17 6.10
C MET A 199 5.34 9.66 5.46
N PHE A 200 5.22 10.98 5.29
CA PHE A 200 4.06 11.59 4.63
C PHE A 200 4.20 11.47 3.12
N HIS A 201 3.21 10.85 2.48
CA HIS A 201 3.24 10.61 1.05
C HIS A 201 1.85 10.73 0.43
N GLY A 202 1.79 10.82 -0.89
CA GLY A 202 0.55 10.97 -1.64
C GLY A 202 0.74 10.61 -3.11
N GLY A 203 -0.30 10.82 -3.90
CA GLY A 203 -0.23 10.76 -5.36
C GLY A 203 -0.29 12.16 -5.93
N ALA A 204 0.68 12.53 -6.76
CA ALA A 204 0.60 13.76 -7.55
C ALA A 204 -0.55 13.68 -8.56
N PRO A 205 -1.04 14.82 -9.06
CA PRO A 205 -2.05 14.85 -10.12
C PRO A 205 -1.63 14.02 -11.33
N HIS A 206 -2.58 13.28 -11.89
CA HIS A 206 -2.44 12.55 -13.13
C HIS A 206 -2.96 13.45 -14.25
N HIS A 207 -2.06 14.16 -14.93
CA HIS A 207 -2.44 15.15 -15.94
C HIS A 207 -2.87 14.51 -17.27
N ALA A 208 -2.13 13.51 -17.74
CA ALA A 208 -2.41 12.80 -18.99
C ALA A 208 -3.25 11.53 -18.73
N LYS A 209 -4.57 11.70 -18.53
CA LYS A 209 -5.48 10.63 -18.06
C LYS A 209 -5.54 9.38 -18.97
N GLU A 210 -5.23 9.55 -20.25
CA GLU A 210 -5.13 8.49 -21.25
C GLU A 210 -3.86 7.64 -21.13
N ARG A 211 -2.84 8.13 -20.43
CA ARG A 211 -1.63 7.37 -20.12
C ARG A 211 -1.88 6.53 -18.86
N SER A 212 -1.34 5.32 -18.86
CA SER A 212 -1.38 4.48 -17.67
C SER A 212 -0.25 4.83 -16.71
N ARG A 213 -0.48 4.51 -15.43
CA ARG A 213 0.50 4.53 -14.34
C ARG A 213 0.35 3.25 -13.56
N ARG A 214 0.83 2.15 -14.14
CA ARG A 214 0.71 0.83 -13.54
C ARG A 214 1.71 0.67 -12.40
N SER A 215 1.22 0.18 -11.27
CA SER A 215 2.06 -0.05 -10.09
C SER A 215 1.50 -1.15 -9.21
N LEU A 216 2.38 -1.79 -8.45
CA LEU A 216 2.01 -2.67 -7.36
C LEU A 216 2.53 -2.11 -6.05
N VAL A 217 1.62 -1.65 -5.18
CA VAL A 217 1.95 -1.35 -3.78
C VAL A 217 1.93 -2.66 -3.02
N MET A 218 2.96 -2.91 -2.23
CA MET A 218 3.13 -4.06 -1.36
C MET A 218 3.34 -3.54 0.05
N HIS A 219 2.37 -3.78 0.92
CA HIS A 219 2.56 -3.55 2.35
C HIS A 219 3.21 -4.79 2.93
N VAL A 220 4.39 -4.62 3.52
CA VAL A 220 5.21 -5.72 4.00
C VAL A 220 5.46 -5.61 5.49
N THR A 221 5.52 -6.76 6.15
CA THR A 221 5.73 -6.87 7.59
C THR A 221 6.54 -8.13 7.90
N PRO A 222 7.14 -8.24 9.09
CA PRO A 222 7.57 -9.54 9.59
C PRO A 222 6.43 -10.55 9.64
N ARG A 223 6.73 -11.83 9.36
CA ARG A 223 5.74 -12.89 9.49
C ARG A 223 5.18 -12.94 10.91
N GLY A 224 3.85 -12.93 11.04
CA GLY A 224 3.12 -12.97 12.31
C GLY A 224 2.88 -11.61 12.95
N MET A 225 3.40 -10.52 12.36
CA MET A 225 3.18 -9.16 12.84
C MET A 225 1.67 -8.84 12.80
N PRO A 226 1.03 -8.56 13.95
CA PRO A 226 -0.35 -8.10 13.97
C PRO A 226 -0.46 -6.73 13.29
N VAL A 227 -1.48 -6.58 12.45
CA VAL A 227 -1.88 -5.32 11.85
C VAL A 227 -3.30 -5.05 12.31
N TYR A 228 -3.52 -3.86 12.86
CA TYR A 228 -4.81 -3.42 13.39
C TYR A 228 -5.21 -2.06 12.80
N GLN A 229 -6.45 -1.66 13.04
CA GLN A 229 -7.08 -0.51 12.41
C GLN A 229 -7.52 0.52 13.46
N MET A 230 -8.42 1.44 13.08
CA MET A 230 -8.82 2.61 13.87
C MET A 230 -9.44 2.26 15.22
N ASP A 231 -10.14 1.13 15.30
CA ASP A 231 -10.80 0.64 16.51
C ASP A 231 -9.82 0.33 17.64
N VAL A 232 -8.58 -0.02 17.31
CA VAL A 232 -7.49 -0.23 18.28
C VAL A 232 -6.58 1.00 18.33
N PHE A 233 -6.28 1.60 17.18
CA PHE A 233 -5.37 2.74 17.11
C PHE A 233 -5.88 3.97 17.87
N LEU A 234 -7.18 4.28 17.74
CA LEU A 234 -7.82 5.43 18.41
C LEU A 234 -8.34 5.07 19.81
N GLN A 235 -8.17 3.82 20.26
CA GLN A 235 -8.66 3.36 21.56
C GLN A 235 -7.53 2.71 22.36
N PRO A 236 -6.68 3.50 23.06
CA PRO A 236 -5.52 2.99 23.79
C PRO A 236 -5.82 1.91 24.84
N SER A 237 -7.05 1.92 25.37
CA SER A 237 -7.53 0.92 26.33
C SER A 237 -7.84 -0.44 25.69
N LYS A 238 -8.01 -0.52 24.37
CA LYS A 238 -8.28 -1.77 23.67
C LYS A 238 -6.99 -2.58 23.56
N PRO A 239 -7.00 -3.88 23.90
CA PRO A 239 -5.82 -4.70 23.77
C PRO A 239 -5.41 -4.80 22.30
N VAL A 240 -4.12 -4.55 22.05
CA VAL A 240 -3.56 -4.73 20.71
C VAL A 240 -3.43 -6.23 20.44
N PRO A 241 -3.80 -6.72 19.24
CA PRO A 241 -3.64 -8.13 18.92
C PRO A 241 -2.18 -8.56 19.10
N GLU A 242 -1.94 -9.67 19.81
CA GLU A 242 -0.58 -10.19 20.02
C GLU A 242 -0.02 -10.90 18.79
N ARG A 243 -0.90 -11.35 17.89
CA ARG A 243 -0.55 -12.14 16.70
C ARG A 243 -1.44 -11.75 15.52
N ALA A 244 -0.88 -11.89 14.32
CA ALA A 244 -1.65 -11.84 13.08
C ALA A 244 -2.85 -12.81 13.11
N SER A 245 -4.04 -12.32 12.74
CA SER A 245 -5.28 -13.11 12.67
C SER A 245 -5.42 -13.94 11.39
N TRP A 246 -4.49 -13.76 10.44
CA TRP A 246 -4.46 -14.47 9.16
C TRP A 246 -3.44 -15.60 9.15
N ARG A 247 -3.65 -16.53 8.21
CA ARG A 247 -2.68 -17.58 7.90
C ARG A 247 -1.69 -17.09 6.85
N TYR A 248 -0.60 -17.84 6.69
CA TYR A 248 0.40 -17.60 5.66
C TYR A 248 0.49 -18.80 4.73
N TYR A 249 0.83 -18.55 3.47
CA TYR A 249 1.34 -19.57 2.57
C TYR A 249 2.77 -19.25 2.15
N ARG A 250 3.50 -20.28 1.73
CA ARG A 250 4.85 -20.12 1.22
C ARG A 250 4.77 -19.90 -0.28
N HIS A 251 5.41 -18.83 -0.75
CA HIS A 251 5.63 -18.55 -2.17
C HIS A 251 7.13 -18.49 -2.38
N ARG A 252 7.70 -19.56 -2.95
CA ARG A 252 9.15 -19.78 -3.03
C ARG A 252 9.81 -19.70 -1.64
N ASP A 253 10.68 -18.72 -1.41
CA ASP A 253 11.42 -18.52 -0.16
C ASP A 253 10.79 -17.47 0.79
N ARG A 254 9.65 -16.86 0.43
CA ARG A 254 8.95 -15.87 1.27
C ARG A 254 7.59 -16.38 1.76
N SER A 255 7.10 -15.72 2.80
CA SER A 255 5.74 -15.91 3.32
C SER A 255 4.82 -14.82 2.79
N ILE A 256 3.60 -15.20 2.42
CA ILE A 256 2.54 -14.27 1.99
C ILE A 256 1.30 -14.52 2.84
N ALA A 257 0.70 -13.46 3.36
CA ALA A 257 -0.54 -13.51 4.11
C ALA A 257 -1.68 -14.02 3.20
N ARG A 258 -2.51 -14.91 3.73
CA ARG A 258 -3.61 -15.52 3.00
C ARG A 258 -4.91 -14.84 3.37
N PHE A 259 -5.53 -14.21 2.38
CA PHE A 259 -6.93 -13.76 2.42
C PHE A 259 -7.77 -14.51 1.37
N ASP A 260 -9.07 -14.27 1.39
CA ASP A 260 -10.05 -14.94 0.53
C ASP A 260 -10.84 -13.95 -0.34
N ARG A 261 -10.53 -12.65 -0.27
CA ARG A 261 -11.22 -11.58 -1.00
C ARG A 261 -10.26 -10.66 -1.74
N ILE A 262 -10.71 -10.19 -2.89
CA ILE A 262 -10.14 -9.12 -3.69
C ILE A 262 -11.12 -7.95 -3.63
N ASP A 263 -10.65 -6.78 -3.23
CA ASP A 263 -11.44 -5.55 -3.13
C ASP A 263 -11.16 -4.65 -4.34
N PHE A 264 -12.21 -4.09 -4.91
CA PHE A 264 -12.15 -3.19 -6.06
C PHE A 264 -12.55 -1.77 -5.62
N GLY A 265 -11.53 -0.93 -5.35
CA GLY A 265 -11.70 0.48 -5.00
C GLY A 265 -12.56 0.76 -3.77
N HIS A 266 -12.65 -0.17 -2.83
CA HIS A 266 -13.54 -0.16 -1.66
C HIS A 266 -15.04 -0.06 -2.00
N LYS A 267 -15.42 -0.37 -3.24
CA LYS A 267 -16.81 -0.35 -3.69
C LYS A 267 -17.47 -1.72 -3.60
N TYR A 268 -16.72 -2.77 -3.92
CA TYR A 268 -17.20 -4.15 -3.86
C TYR A 268 -16.04 -5.12 -3.70
N VAL A 269 -16.36 -6.34 -3.24
CA VAL A 269 -15.40 -7.41 -2.99
C VAL A 269 -15.80 -8.69 -3.72
N MET A 270 -14.81 -9.41 -4.21
CA MET A 270 -14.99 -10.68 -4.92
C MET A 270 -14.17 -11.79 -4.25
N PRO A 271 -14.71 -13.01 -4.08
CA PRO A 271 -13.95 -14.12 -3.55
C PRO A 271 -12.78 -14.52 -4.47
N VAL A 272 -11.58 -14.70 -3.92
CA VAL A 272 -10.37 -15.14 -4.66
C VAL A 272 -10.66 -16.39 -5.48
N ARG A 273 -11.40 -17.37 -4.92
CA ARG A 273 -11.77 -18.62 -5.62
C ARG A 273 -12.55 -18.43 -6.93
N ARG A 274 -13.20 -17.27 -7.14
CA ARG A 274 -13.93 -16.96 -8.39
C ARG A 274 -13.03 -16.29 -9.43
N LEU A 275 -11.88 -15.79 -9.01
CA LEU A 275 -10.97 -14.97 -9.81
C LEU A 275 -9.62 -15.63 -10.05
N ARG A 276 -9.26 -16.63 -9.23
CA ARG A 276 -7.99 -17.35 -9.37
C ARG A 276 -8.00 -18.25 -10.60
N TRP A 277 -6.94 -18.17 -11.38
CA TRP A 277 -6.71 -19.09 -12.49
C TRP A 277 -6.39 -20.51 -11.96
N PRO A 278 -6.92 -21.59 -12.54
CA PRO A 278 -6.40 -22.92 -12.21
C PRO A 278 -4.94 -22.99 -12.67
N LEU A 279 -4.01 -23.28 -11.77
CA LEU A 279 -2.65 -23.63 -12.15
C LEU A 279 -2.74 -24.79 -13.16
N PHE A 280 -2.31 -24.55 -14.40
CA PHE A 280 -2.19 -25.61 -15.40
C PHE A 280 -1.10 -26.61 -14.98
#